data_AF-A0A9P0QHZ9-F1
#
_entry.id   AF-A0A9P0QHZ9-F1
#
_cell.length_a   1.000
_cell.length_b   1.000
_cell.length_c   1.000
_cell.angle_alpha   90.00
_cell.angle_beta   90.00
_cell.angle_gamma   90.00
#
_symmetry.space_group_name_H-M   'P 1'
#
loop_
_entity.id
_entity.type
_entity.pdbx_description
1 polymer ?
#
loop_
_entity_poly.entity_id
_entity_poly.type
_entity_poly.pdbx_seq_one_letter_code
_entity_poly.pdbx_strand_id
1 'polypeptide(L)'
;FYHLDVRPYYPSPLRCFKCQKFGHTSQKCPNTEMCTCGQPNHPGEPCNEHKKCINCEGQHAADSRECPRMKEEIVIQRVRTLEKISYLEAKRKVISSSPRVSYAQVTATPSATVNKLVEELLPLLSKTIETQIKQTFDNL
;
A
#
# COMPACT_ATOMS: atom_id res chain seq x y z
N PHE A 1 5.83 -46.40 1.95
CA PHE A 1 5.48 -45.00 2.24
C PHE A 1 5.16 -44.31 0.93
N TYR A 2 3.95 -43.78 0.76
CA TYR A 2 3.56 -43.05 -0.45
C TYR A 2 3.93 -41.57 -0.29
N HIS A 3 4.63 -41.00 -1.27
CA HIS A 3 4.86 -39.57 -1.33
C HIS A 3 3.63 -38.90 -1.96
N LEU A 4 2.99 -38.02 -1.19
CA LEU A 4 1.89 -37.18 -1.65
C LEU A 4 2.40 -35.74 -1.76
N ASP A 5 2.36 -35.19 -2.96
CA ASP A 5 2.71 -33.79 -3.18
C ASP A 5 1.57 -32.89 -2.72
N VAL A 6 1.83 -32.06 -1.72
CA VAL A 6 0.86 -31.13 -1.15
C VAL A 6 1.23 -29.69 -1.49
N ARG A 7 0.22 -28.89 -1.83
CA ARG A 7 0.40 -27.45 -2.03
C ARG A 7 0.61 -26.75 -0.68
N PRO A 8 1.65 -25.90 -0.52
CA PRO A 8 1.84 -25.12 0.70
C PRO A 8 0.64 -24.20 0.96
N TYR A 9 0.18 -24.16 2.21
CA TYR A 9 -0.83 -23.19 2.66
C TYR A 9 -0.17 -21.85 3.02
N TYR A 10 -0.64 -20.77 2.40
CA TYR A 10 -0.19 -19.41 2.72
C TYR A 10 -1.19 -18.74 3.65
N PRO A 11 -0.84 -18.48 4.92
CA PRO A 11 -1.76 -17.86 5.86
C PRO A 11 -2.08 -16.42 5.45
N SER A 12 -3.33 -15.99 5.66
CA SER A 12 -3.72 -14.61 5.47
C SER A 12 -2.94 -13.67 6.41
N PRO A 13 -2.71 -12.40 6.03
CA PRO A 13 -2.14 -11.39 6.91
C PRO A 13 -2.92 -11.27 8.23
N LEU A 14 -2.18 -11.24 9.34
CA LEU A 14 -2.78 -11.08 10.66
C LEU A 14 -3.14 -9.62 10.89
N ARG A 15 -4.40 -9.26 10.66
CA ARG A 15 -4.98 -7.96 11.02
C ARG A 15 -5.66 -8.05 12.39
N CYS A 16 -5.32 -7.15 13.28
CA CYS A 16 -6.00 -7.02 14.56
C CYS A 16 -7.40 -6.45 14.36
N PHE A 17 -8.46 -7.18 14.71
CA PHE A 17 -9.84 -6.69 14.54
C PHE A 17 -10.21 -5.58 15.51
N LYS A 18 -9.42 -5.38 16.57
CA LYS A 18 -9.60 -4.28 17.53
C LYS A 18 -9.10 -2.95 16.97
N CYS A 19 -7.84 -2.90 16.53
CA CYS A 19 -7.19 -1.65 16.12
C CYS A 19 -6.88 -1.56 14.63
N GLN A 20 -7.24 -2.55 13.82
CA GLN A 20 -7.01 -2.67 12.38
C GLN A 20 -5.54 -2.71 11.89
N LYS A 21 -4.56 -2.68 12.80
CA LYS A 21 -3.12 -2.80 12.46
C LYS A 21 -2.70 -4.25 12.26
N PHE A 22 -1.64 -4.46 11.49
CA PHE A 22 -1.07 -5.78 11.26
C PHE A 22 -0.11 -6.24 12.38
N GLY A 23 0.06 -7.56 12.51
CA GLY A 23 1.15 -8.19 13.28
C GLY A 23 0.82 -8.64 14.70
N HIS A 24 -0.43 -8.46 15.18
CA HIS A 24 -0.86 -8.94 16.50
C HIS A 24 -2.33 -9.32 16.53
N THR A 25 -2.72 -10.13 17.51
CA THR A 25 -4.11 -10.53 17.74
C THR A 25 -4.84 -9.52 18.63
N SER A 26 -6.18 -9.51 18.57
CA SER A 26 -7.01 -8.62 19.41
C SER A 26 -6.77 -8.79 20.91
N GLN A 27 -6.48 -10.01 21.37
CA GLN A 27 -6.23 -10.32 22.79
C GLN A 27 -4.97 -9.64 23.35
N LYS A 28 -3.95 -9.43 22.51
CA LYS A 28 -2.68 -8.79 22.90
C LYS A 28 -2.55 -7.40 22.28
N CYS A 29 -3.67 -6.75 21.98
CA CYS A 29 -3.67 -5.45 21.32
C CYS A 29 -3.36 -4.33 22.32
N PRO A 30 -2.28 -3.55 22.11
CA PRO A 30 -1.93 -2.41 22.96
C PRO A 30 -2.67 -1.14 22.58
N ASN A 31 -3.43 -1.15 21.47
CA ASN A 31 -4.07 0.04 20.90
C ASN A 31 -5.57 0.08 21.25
N THR A 32 -6.15 1.26 21.09
CA THR A 32 -7.59 1.51 21.20
C THR A 32 -8.37 0.86 20.04
N GLU A 33 -9.68 0.75 20.23
CA GLU A 33 -10.61 0.24 19.23
C GLU A 33 -10.79 1.25 18.09
N MET A 34 -10.62 0.75 16.87
CA MET A 34 -10.67 1.55 15.64
C MET A 34 -11.62 0.86 14.64
N CYS A 35 -12.44 1.66 13.98
CA CYS A 35 -13.24 1.21 12.86
C CYS A 35 -12.37 0.95 11.62
N THR A 36 -12.83 0.14 10.67
CA THR A 36 -12.12 -0.12 9.41
C THR A 36 -11.97 1.13 8.53
N CYS A 37 -12.81 2.15 8.71
CA CYS A 37 -12.65 3.46 8.07
C CYS A 37 -11.45 4.27 8.61
N GLY A 38 -10.85 3.85 9.73
CA GLY A 38 -9.70 4.49 10.35
C GLY A 38 -10.00 5.57 11.38
N GLN A 39 -11.27 5.77 11.72
CA GLN A 39 -11.68 6.57 12.87
C GLN A 39 -11.76 5.70 14.15
N PRO A 40 -11.79 6.30 15.35
CA PRO A 40 -12.16 5.60 16.58
C PRO A 40 -13.47 4.83 16.39
N ASN A 41 -13.64 3.75 17.15
CA ASN A 41 -14.86 2.94 17.09
C ASN A 41 -16.10 3.82 17.24
N HIS A 42 -17.06 3.69 16.33
CA HIS A 42 -18.23 4.53 16.27
C HIS A 42 -19.49 3.69 16.03
N PRO A 43 -20.65 4.12 16.57
CA PRO A 43 -21.92 3.46 16.31
C PRO A 43 -22.36 3.68 14.86
N GLY A 44 -23.09 2.71 14.30
CA GLY A 44 -23.65 2.77 12.94
C GLY A 44 -23.01 1.75 11.99
N GLU A 45 -23.72 0.64 11.75
CA GLU A 45 -23.45 -0.24 10.62
C GLU A 45 -24.52 -0.04 9.54
N PRO A 46 -24.13 0.13 8.26
CA PRO A 46 -22.76 0.18 7.75
C PRO A 46 -22.04 1.51 8.07
N CYS A 47 -20.72 1.43 8.24
CA CYS A 47 -19.87 2.61 8.40
C CYS A 47 -19.89 3.45 7.11
N ASN A 48 -20.43 4.66 7.20
CA ASN A 48 -20.54 5.62 6.08
C ASN A 48 -19.48 6.73 6.15
N GLU A 49 -18.55 6.64 7.10
CA GLU A 49 -17.52 7.65 7.30
C GLU A 49 -16.47 7.63 6.19
N HIS A 50 -15.82 8.78 5.95
CA HIS A 50 -14.75 8.86 4.97
C HIS A 50 -13.61 7.89 5.34
N LYS A 51 -13.29 6.99 4.41
CA LYS A 51 -12.32 5.92 4.64
C LYS A 51 -10.89 6.44 4.51
N LYS A 52 -10.11 6.31 5.58
CA LYS A 52 -8.66 6.54 5.59
C LYS A 52 -7.97 5.36 6.25
N CYS A 53 -7.24 4.58 5.47
CA CYS A 53 -6.58 3.37 5.97
C CYS A 53 -5.51 3.74 7.01
N ILE A 54 -5.56 3.14 8.19
CA ILE A 54 -4.57 3.41 9.24
C ILE A 54 -3.17 2.84 8.96
N ASN A 55 -3.05 1.91 7.99
CA ASN A 55 -1.80 1.22 7.69
C ASN A 55 -1.00 1.96 6.60
N CYS A 56 -1.68 2.60 5.63
CA CYS A 56 -1.05 3.27 4.49
C CYS A 56 -1.58 4.68 4.21
N GLU A 57 -2.53 5.17 5.01
CA GLU A 57 -3.16 6.49 4.89
C GLU A 57 -3.93 6.74 3.58
N GLY A 58 -4.16 5.70 2.78
CA GLY A 58 -4.92 5.75 1.53
C GLY A 58 -6.43 5.88 1.73
N GLN A 59 -7.14 6.35 0.69
CA GLN A 59 -8.59 6.54 0.67
C GLN A 59 -9.36 5.22 0.50
N HIS A 60 -9.22 4.31 1.45
CA HIS A 60 -9.92 3.03 1.50
C HIS A 60 -9.96 2.48 2.93
N ALA A 61 -10.79 1.46 3.17
CA ALA A 61 -10.86 0.80 4.47
C ALA A 61 -9.57 0.00 4.77
N ALA A 62 -9.29 -0.23 6.04
CA ALA A 62 -8.09 -0.93 6.52
C ALA A 62 -8.03 -2.41 6.11
N ASP A 63 -9.15 -3.01 5.73
CA ASP A 63 -9.28 -4.38 5.23
C ASP A 63 -9.28 -4.49 3.70
N SER A 64 -9.16 -3.36 2.99
CA SER A 64 -9.11 -3.34 1.53
C SER A 64 -7.92 -4.12 0.97
N ARG A 65 -8.18 -4.93 -0.07
CA ARG A 65 -7.15 -5.65 -0.84
C ARG A 65 -6.26 -4.73 -1.66
N GLU A 66 -6.71 -3.51 -1.92
CA GLU A 66 -5.90 -2.51 -2.64
C GLU A 66 -4.83 -1.85 -1.77
N CYS A 67 -4.88 -2.05 -0.45
CA CYS A 67 -3.91 -1.48 0.47
C CYS A 67 -2.49 -1.99 0.15
N PRO A 68 -1.51 -1.09 -0.10
CA PRO A 68 -0.12 -1.50 -0.36
C PRO A 68 0.48 -2.26 0.83
N ARG A 69 0.12 -1.91 2.07
CA ARG A 69 0.54 -2.66 3.26
C ARG A 69 -0.06 -4.06 3.34
N MET A 70 -1.31 -4.23 2.92
CA MET A 70 -1.92 -5.56 2.83
C MET A 70 -1.15 -6.43 1.82
N LYS A 71 -0.84 -5.87 0.65
CA LYS A 71 -0.03 -6.54 -0.39
C LYS A 71 1.36 -6.91 0.14
N GLU A 72 2.02 -6.01 0.89
CA GLU A 72 3.30 -6.26 1.57
C GLU A 72 3.20 -7.45 2.54
N GLU A 73 2.20 -7.47 3.43
CA GLU A 73 2.02 -8.55 4.40
C GLU A 73 1.70 -9.91 3.74
N ILE A 74 0.98 -9.92 2.61
CA ILE A 74 0.77 -11.14 1.81
C ILE A 74 2.11 -11.70 1.33
N VAL A 75 3.00 -10.84 0.82
CA VAL A 75 4.33 -11.24 0.36
C VAL A 75 5.16 -11.77 1.54
N ILE A 76 5.12 -11.10 2.69
CA ILE A 76 5.82 -11.55 3.90
C ILE A 76 5.36 -12.96 4.30
N GLN A 77 4.06 -13.22 4.34
CA GLN A 77 3.52 -14.55 4.69
C GLN A 77 3.90 -15.61 3.65
N ARG A 78 3.96 -15.24 2.37
CA ARG A 78 4.43 -16.14 1.31
C ARG A 78 5.90 -16.51 1.51
N VAL A 79 6.79 -15.54 1.71
CA VAL A 79 8.22 -15.77 1.96
C VAL A 79 8.41 -16.62 3.22
N ARG A 80 7.73 -16.27 4.31
CA ARG A 80 7.74 -17.04 5.56
C ARG A 80 7.40 -18.51 5.34
N THR A 81 6.38 -18.79 4.53
CA THR A 81 5.92 -20.16 4.25
C THR A 81 6.89 -20.92 3.36
N LEU A 82 7.35 -20.29 2.28
CA LEU A 82 8.24 -20.92 1.30
C LEU A 82 9.63 -21.22 1.88
N GLU A 83 10.19 -20.26 2.62
CA GLU A 83 11.53 -20.36 3.17
C GLU A 83 11.56 -20.95 4.58
N LYS A 84 10.40 -21.16 5.21
CA LYS A 84 10.24 -21.73 6.56
C LYS A 84 11.01 -20.95 7.64
N ILE A 85 11.03 -19.63 7.52
CA ILE A 85 11.68 -18.71 8.46
C ILE A 85 10.67 -18.04 9.38
N SER A 86 11.14 -17.32 10.42
CA SER A 86 10.27 -16.53 11.27
C SER A 86 9.63 -15.36 10.49
N TYR A 87 8.50 -14.84 10.99
CA TYR A 87 7.86 -13.66 10.40
C TYR A 87 8.82 -12.45 10.34
N LEU A 88 9.62 -12.24 11.39
CA LEU A 88 10.54 -11.11 11.46
C LEU A 88 11.64 -11.21 10.41
N GLU A 89 12.18 -12.40 10.17
CA GLU A 89 13.18 -12.65 9.12
C GLU A 89 12.57 -12.44 7.72
N ALA A 90 11.37 -13.00 7.47
CA ALA A 90 10.66 -12.81 6.21
C ALA A 90 10.39 -11.32 5.94
N LYS A 91 9.94 -10.58 6.95
CA LYS A 91 9.71 -9.14 6.85
C LYS A 91 10.98 -8.36 6.53
N ARG A 92 12.10 -8.68 7.19
CA ARG A 92 13.41 -8.06 6.88
C ARG A 92 13.81 -8.31 5.43
N LYS A 93 13.63 -9.54 4.92
CA LYS A 93 13.92 -9.87 3.52
C LYS A 93 13.11 -9.04 2.54
N VAL A 94 11.78 -9.00 2.71
CA VAL A 94 10.87 -8.23 1.84
C VAL A 94 11.23 -6.74 1.84
N ILE A 95 11.51 -6.16 3.01
CA ILE A 95 11.90 -4.75 3.14
C ILE A 95 13.29 -4.50 2.53
N SER A 96 14.23 -5.44 2.65
CA SER A 96 15.58 -5.31 2.08
C SER A 96 15.62 -5.42 0.55
N SER A 97 14.68 -6.17 -0.05
CA SER A 97 14.56 -6.30 -1.51
C SER A 97 13.87 -5.12 -2.18
N SER A 98 13.16 -4.27 -1.41
CA SER A 98 12.59 -3.03 -1.96
C SER A 98 13.70 -2.00 -2.17
N PRO A 99 13.74 -1.29 -3.31
CA PRO A 99 14.70 -0.22 -3.52
C PRO A 99 14.55 0.82 -2.40
N ARG A 100 15.54 0.89 -1.52
CA ARG A 100 15.61 1.94 -0.50
C ARG A 100 16.09 3.19 -1.21
N VAL A 101 15.23 4.20 -1.32
CA VAL A 101 15.71 5.54 -1.64
C VAL A 101 16.43 6.03 -0.39
N SER A 102 17.76 6.06 -0.43
CA SER A 102 18.54 6.56 0.70
C SER A 102 18.32 8.08 0.82
N TYR A 103 18.46 8.62 2.03
CA TYR A 103 18.41 10.07 2.23
C TYR A 103 19.41 10.79 1.30
N ALA A 104 20.61 10.22 1.13
CA ALA A 104 21.61 10.74 0.20
C ALA A 104 21.15 10.71 -1.26
N GLN A 105 20.38 9.70 -1.69
CA GLN A 105 19.78 9.66 -3.03
C GLN A 105 18.70 10.74 -3.22
N VAL A 106 17.87 11.00 -2.20
CA VAL A 106 16.87 12.07 -2.24
C VAL A 106 17.53 13.44 -2.35
N THR A 107 18.60 13.69 -1.59
CA THR A 107 19.32 14.97 -1.67
C THR A 107 20.21 15.08 -2.91
N ALA A 108 20.57 13.95 -3.52
CA ALA A 108 21.41 13.91 -4.72
C ALA A 108 20.62 14.11 -6.03
N THR A 109 19.27 14.04 -6.02
CA THR A 109 18.51 14.42 -7.22
C THR A 109 18.71 15.91 -7.48
N PRO A 110 19.38 16.31 -8.58
CA PRO A 110 19.65 17.71 -8.82
C PRO A 110 18.33 18.40 -9.17
N SER A 111 18.04 19.52 -8.50
CA SER A 111 16.92 20.42 -8.84
C SER A 111 16.88 20.77 -10.34
N ALA A 112 18.05 20.82 -10.99
CA ALA A 112 18.19 20.99 -12.44
C ALA A 112 17.50 19.90 -13.29
N THR A 113 17.41 18.66 -12.83
CA THR A 113 16.75 17.57 -13.59
C THR A 113 15.24 17.71 -13.56
N VAL A 114 14.68 18.09 -12.41
CA VAL A 114 13.25 18.37 -12.27
C VAL A 114 12.86 19.59 -13.08
N ASN A 115 13.65 20.67 -13.01
CA ASN A 115 13.40 21.88 -13.78
C ASN A 115 13.47 21.60 -15.29
N LYS A 116 14.44 20.82 -15.75
CA LYS A 116 14.56 20.44 -17.16
C LYS A 116 13.36 19.60 -17.65
N LEU A 117 12.90 18.64 -16.85
CA LEU A 117 11.71 17.85 -17.18
C LEU A 117 10.44 18.73 -17.22
N VAL A 118 10.32 19.69 -16.31
CA VAL A 118 9.20 20.66 -16.32
C VAL A 118 9.27 21.54 -17.57
N GLU A 119 10.45 22.07 -17.93
CA GLU A 119 10.65 22.86 -19.14
C GLU A 119 10.32 22.08 -20.43
N GLU A 120 10.63 20.79 -20.48
CA GLU A 120 10.32 19.94 -21.64
C GLU A 120 8.84 19.55 -21.73
N LEU A 121 8.18 19.31 -20.59
CA LEU A 121 6.80 18.80 -20.56
C LEU A 121 5.73 19.89 -20.61
N LEU A 122 6.01 21.09 -20.06
CA LEU A 122 5.05 22.20 -20.05
C LEU A 122 4.55 22.60 -21.46
N PRO A 123 5.42 22.79 -22.48
CA PRO A 123 4.96 23.18 -23.82
C PRO A 123 4.24 22.04 -24.56
N LEU A 124 4.55 20.78 -24.25
CA LEU A 124 3.84 19.64 -24.82
C LEU A 124 2.42 19.52 -24.28
N LEU A 125 2.24 19.78 -22.98
CA LEU A 125 0.94 19.80 -22.34
C LEU A 125 0.09 20.97 -22.86
N SER A 126 0.65 22.18 -22.98
CA SER A 126 -0.10 23.33 -23.51
C SER A 126 -0.56 23.08 -24.95
N LYS A 127 0.31 22.55 -25.81
CA LYS A 127 -0.01 22.20 -27.19
C LYS A 127 -1.10 21.13 -27.27
N THR A 128 -1.06 20.13 -26.40
CA THR A 128 -2.08 19.07 -26.36
C THR A 128 -3.44 19.63 -25.95
N ILE A 129 -3.47 20.49 -24.93
CA ILE A 129 -4.70 21.16 -24.47
C ILE A 129 -5.28 22.04 -25.57
N GLU A 130 -4.46 22.86 -26.23
CA GLU A 130 -4.92 23.72 -27.34
C GLU A 130 -5.48 22.91 -28.51
N THR A 131 -4.86 21.76 -28.81
CA THR A 131 -5.31 20.88 -29.90
C THR A 131 -6.64 20.21 -29.54
N GLN A 132 -6.81 19.77 -28.29
CA GLN A 132 -8.08 19.21 -27.82
C GLN A 132 -9.20 20.25 -27.82
N ILE A 133 -8.91 21.48 -27.40
CA ILE A 133 -9.88 22.58 -27.42
C ILE A 133 -10.34 22.85 -28.87
N LYS A 134 -9.42 22.97 -29.83
CA LYS A 134 -9.77 23.18 -31.24
C LYS A 134 -10.60 22.04 -31.80
N GLN A 135 -10.21 20.79 -31.53
CA GLN A 135 -10.97 19.60 -31.94
C GLN A 135 -12.38 19.57 -31.33
N THR A 136 -12.57 20.02 -30.09
CA THR A 136 -13.92 20.10 -29.51
C THR A 136 -14.79 21.20 -30.14
N PHE A 137 -14.20 22.29 -30.63
CA PHE A 137 -14.92 23.36 -31.31
C PHE A 137 -15.22 23.04 -32.78
N ASP A 138 -14.36 22.31 -33.48
CA ASP A 138 -14.56 21.90 -34.88
C ASP A 138 -15.61 20.76 -35.03
N ASN A 139 -15.98 20.10 -33.93
CA ASN A 139 -16.98 19.02 -33.89
C ASN A 139 -18.37 19.50 -33.38
N LEU A 140 -18.60 20.81 -33.29
CA LEU A 140 -19.89 21.46 -32.99
C LEU A 140 -20.48 22.06 -34.28
#